data_AF-A0A970IJS9-F1
#
_entry.id   AF-A0A970IJS9-F1
#
_cell.length_a   1.000
_cell.length_b   1.000
_cell.length_c   1.000
_cell.angle_alpha   90.00
_cell.angle_beta   90.00
_cell.angle_gamma   90.00
#
_symmetry.space_group_name_H-M   'P 1'
#
loop_
_entity.id
_entity.type
_entity.pdbx_description
1 polymer ?
#
loop_
_entity_poly.entity_id
_entity_poly.type
_entity_poly.pdbx_seq_one_letter_code
_entity_poly.pdbx_strand_id
1 'polypeptide(L)' 'ILLINAAECEPYITADYRQTVEHPDEIIDGILQVMKWMQIPHAKIGVEDNKSVAIELL' A
#
# COMPACT_ATOMS: atom_id res chain seq x y z
N ILE A 1 -10.99 10.54 -2.84
CA ILE A 1 -9.59 10.10 -2.62
C ILE A 1 -9.66 8.77 -1.90
N LEU A 2 -8.90 7.77 -2.36
CA LEU A 2 -8.70 6.50 -1.67
C LEU A 2 -7.42 6.62 -0.83
N LEU A 3 -7.50 6.32 0.46
CA LEU A 3 -6.34 6.31 1.35
C LEU A 3 -6.00 4.87 1.68
N ILE A 4 -4.77 4.48 1.37
CA ILE A 4 -4.25 3.16 1.70
C ILE A 4 -3.34 3.34 2.91
N ASN A 5 -3.69 2.68 4.00
CA ASN A 5 -2.85 2.60 5.17
C ASN A 5 -1.88 1.42 4.98
N ALA A 6 -0.63 1.73 4.62
CA ALA A 6 0.48 0.78 4.56
C ALA A 6 1.48 1.05 5.70
N ALA A 7 1.03 1.70 6.78
CA ALA A 7 1.77 1.82 8.03
C ALA A 7 1.43 0.63 8.92
N GLU A 8 2.46 -0.10 9.35
CA GLU A 8 2.35 -1.32 10.15
C GLU A 8 3.23 -1.15 11.40
N CYS A 9 2.67 -0.43 12.37
CA CYS A 9 3.36 -0.01 13.59
C CYS A 9 3.30 -1.07 14.70
N GLU A 10 2.40 -2.04 14.58
CA GLU A 10 2.17 -3.07 15.59
C GLU A 10 3.38 -4.00 15.72
N PRO A 11 3.92 -4.20 16.93
CA PRO A 11 5.05 -5.10 17.12
C PRO A 11 4.67 -6.53 16.73
N TYR A 12 5.59 -7.22 16.06
CA TYR A 12 5.48 -8.61 15.58
C TYR A 12 4.49 -8.85 14.43
N ILE A 13 3.76 -7.83 13.96
CA ILE A 13 2.97 -7.91 12.72
C ILE A 13 3.87 -7.40 11.58
N THR A 14 3.96 -8.20 10.50
CA THR A 14 4.84 -7.91 9.35
C THR A 14 4.15 -8.19 8.01
N ALA A 15 2.85 -8.51 8.04
CA ALA A 15 2.15 -9.03 6.88
C ALA A 15 2.02 -7.98 5.78
N ASP A 16 1.67 -6.74 6.14
CA ASP A 16 1.49 -5.66 5.18
C ASP A 16 2.83 -5.25 4.56
N TYR A 17 3.90 -5.21 5.38
CA TYR A 17 5.25 -4.97 4.88
C TYR A 17 5.73 -6.08 3.94
N ARG A 18 5.51 -7.35 4.29
CA ARG A 18 5.91 -8.50 3.44
C ARG A 18 5.14 -8.52 2.13
N GLN A 19 3.84 -8.28 2.15
CA GLN A 19 3.05 -8.14 0.91
C GLN A 19 3.58 -7.00 0.04
N THR A 20 3.92 -5.86 0.64
CA THR A 20 4.50 -4.73 -0.11
C THR A 20 5.83 -5.05 -0.75
N VAL A 21 6.71 -5.79 -0.03
CA VAL A 21 8.04 -6.13 -0.54
C VAL A 21 8.02 -7.25 -1.58
N GLU A 22 7.15 -8.23 -1.40
CA GLU A 22 7.13 -9.44 -2.24
C GLU A 22 6.17 -9.34 -3.43
N HIS A 23 5.07 -8.59 -3.28
CA HIS A 23 3.97 -8.52 -4.26
C HIS A 23 3.45 -7.08 -4.48
N PRO A 24 4.31 -6.08 -4.73
CA PRO A 24 3.88 -4.68 -4.88
C PRO A 24 2.90 -4.49 -6.05
N ASP A 25 3.08 -5.22 -7.14
CA ASP A 25 2.21 -5.15 -8.32
C ASP A 25 0.76 -5.54 -8.01
N GLU A 26 0.56 -6.52 -7.11
CA GLU A 26 -0.78 -6.96 -6.68
C GLU A 26 -1.48 -5.89 -5.84
N ILE A 27 -0.72 -5.17 -4.99
CA ILE A 27 -1.25 -4.05 -4.20
C ILE A 27 -1.69 -2.92 -5.14
N ILE A 28 -0.85 -2.55 -6.11
CA ILE A 28 -1.16 -1.49 -7.07
C ILE A 28 -2.38 -1.86 -7.93
N ASP A 29 -2.46 -3.10 -8.44
CA ASP A 29 -3.63 -3.54 -9.21
C ASP A 29 -4.90 -3.48 -8.34
N GLY A 30 -4.87 -3.97 -7.11
CA GLY A 30 -6.00 -3.89 -6.18
C GLY A 30 -6.50 -2.45 -5.96
N ILE A 31 -5.57 -1.51 -5.76
CA ILE A 31 -5.89 -0.07 -5.62
C ILE A 31 -6.56 0.45 -6.90
N LEU A 32 -6.02 0.12 -8.07
CA LEU A 32 -6.56 0.55 -9.36
C LEU A 32 -7.96 -0.04 -9.63
N GLN A 33 -8.20 -1.30 -9.26
CA GLN A 33 -9.54 -1.90 -9.36
C GLN A 33 -10.54 -1.15 -8.47
N VAL A 34 -10.21 -0.90 -7.20
CA VAL A 34 -11.09 -0.14 -6.30
C VAL A 34 -11.37 1.25 -6.86
N MET A 35 -10.34 1.96 -7.34
CA MET A 35 -10.50 3.28 -7.96
C MET A 35 -11.43 3.24 -9.17
N LYS A 36 -11.27 2.25 -10.05
CA LYS A 36 -12.10 2.07 -11.25
C LYS A 36 -13.57 1.84 -10.91
N TRP A 37 -13.86 0.89 -10.02
CA TRP A 37 -15.23 0.51 -9.69
C TRP A 37 -15.96 1.58 -8.87
N MET A 38 -15.23 2.31 -8.03
CA MET A 38 -15.78 3.36 -7.17
C MET A 38 -15.69 4.76 -7.79
N GLN A 39 -15.17 4.88 -9.02
CA GLN A 39 -14.95 6.16 -9.71
C GLN A 39 -14.13 7.16 -8.89
N ILE A 40 -13.11 6.68 -8.17
CA ILE A 40 -12.24 7.51 -7.33
C ILE A 40 -11.04 8.00 -8.16
N PRO A 41 -10.82 9.32 -8.30
CA PRO A 41 -9.82 9.86 -9.23
C PRO A 41 -8.38 9.80 -8.72
N HIS A 42 -8.16 9.66 -7.41
CA HIS A 42 -6.84 9.70 -6.79
C HIS A 42 -6.74 8.74 -5.61
N ALA A 43 -5.61 8.04 -5.52
CA ALA A 43 -5.18 7.30 -4.34
C ALA A 43 -3.95 7.95 -3.70
N LYS A 44 -3.80 7.76 -2.39
CA LYS A 44 -2.57 8.04 -1.65
C LYS A 44 -2.26 6.85 -0.76
N ILE A 45 -1.01 6.44 -0.72
CA ILE A 45 -0.52 5.37 0.13
C ILE A 45 0.32 6.01 1.24
N GLY A 46 -0.02 5.73 2.49
CA GLY A 46 0.77 6.14 3.65
C GLY A 46 1.66 4.99 4.07
N VAL A 47 2.97 5.18 3.96
CA VAL A 47 4.01 4.23 4.41
C VAL A 47 4.80 4.89 5.54
N GLU A 48 5.25 4.10 6.53
CA GLU A 48 6.16 4.60 7.57
C GLU A 48 7.51 5.02 6.97
N ASP A 49 8.08 6.10 7.49
CA ASP A 49 9.33 6.69 6.99
C ASP A 49 10.55 5.77 7.09
N ASN A 50 10.54 4.83 8.04
CA ASN A 50 11.58 3.85 8.26
C ASN A 50 11.51 2.63 7.31
N LYS A 51 10.50 2.53 6.44
CA LYS A 51 10.31 1.40 5.50
C LYS A 51 10.73 1.78 4.08
N SER A 52 11.99 2.14 3.88
CA SER A 52 12.49 2.65 2.58
C SER A 52 12.20 1.71 1.40
N VAL A 53 12.32 0.39 1.59
CA VAL A 53 12.04 -0.60 0.53
C VAL A 53 10.58 -0.53 0.08
N ALA A 54 9.63 -0.37 1.00
CA ALA A 54 8.22 -0.25 0.65
C ALA A 54 7.93 1.06 -0.11
N ILE A 55 8.61 2.15 0.26
CA ILE A 55 8.51 3.45 -0.42
C ILE A 55 9.08 3.37 -1.85
N GLU A 56 10.14 2.58 -2.07
CA GLU A 56 10.75 2.41 -3.39
C GLU A 56 9.92 1.55 -4.34
N LEU A 57 9.06 0.67 -3.82
CA LEU A 57 8.26 -0.29 -4.60
C LEU A 57 6.85 0.19 -4.95
N LEU A 58 6.27 1.13 -4.18
CA LEU A 58 4.88 1.62 -4.32
C LEU A 58 4.80 3.01 -4.97
#